data_AF-A0A950PQQ2-F1
#
_entry.id   AF-A0A950PQQ2-F1
#
_cell.length_a   1.000
_cell.length_b   1.000
_cell.length_c   1.000
_cell.angle_alpha   90.00
_cell.angle_beta   90.00
_cell.angle_gamma   90.00
#
_symmetry.space_group_name_H-M   'P 1'
#
loop_
_entity.id
_entity.type
_entity.pdbx_description
1 polymer ?
#
loop_
_entity_poly.entity_id
_entity_poly.type
_entity_poly.pdbx_seq_one_letter_code
_entity_poly.pdbx_strand_id
1 'polypeptide(L)'
;MTSPTMPPGRANGTPPLTLPCREETMPHLNDTRDLASFAAVLAGELPGCWMSEYHRHTECRDQFSLAEDVWDMNLVSGAIAGHLLEHAVVLTGDDGTRLYVIAHPRCDEEFLVAAMAPPGFQAEAFRGVREPDGIAVSDDPFRAAEDIVVDLLPRYEMAIAEVQHNSASPGPPPVTPACAPEHTVTWCGDSLLTAQPENQEVAKALHQGGFAWDLAG
;
A
#
# COMPACT_ATOMS: atom_id res chain seq x y z
N MET A 1 33.89 -53.22 8.31
CA MET A 1 32.53 -52.90 7.83
C MET A 1 31.61 -53.18 9.00
N THR A 2 31.17 -52.20 9.78
CA THR A 2 30.15 -51.20 9.43
C THR A 2 30.29 -49.96 10.31
N SER A 3 30.24 -48.78 9.70
CA SER A 3 30.23 -47.47 10.36
C SER A 3 28.84 -47.17 10.96
N PRO A 4 28.75 -46.38 12.04
CA PRO A 4 27.49 -45.86 12.54
C PRO A 4 27.04 -44.63 11.71
N THR A 5 25.81 -44.70 11.22
CA THR A 5 25.11 -43.64 10.48
C THR A 5 24.71 -42.51 11.43
N MET A 6 25.22 -41.30 11.17
CA MET A 6 24.71 -40.04 11.73
C MET A 6 23.42 -39.61 11.01
N PRO A 7 22.43 -39.02 11.70
CA PRO A 7 21.32 -38.34 11.05
C PRO A 7 21.78 -36.97 10.51
N PRO A 8 21.31 -36.52 9.33
CA PRO A 8 21.65 -35.19 8.83
C PRO A 8 20.93 -34.10 9.63
N GLY A 9 21.70 -33.06 9.97
CA GLY A 9 21.25 -31.88 10.68
C GLY A 9 20.12 -31.15 9.97
N ARG A 10 19.13 -30.72 10.76
CA ARG A 10 18.09 -29.78 10.32
C ARG A 10 18.76 -28.49 9.85
N ALA A 11 18.47 -28.13 8.61
CA ALA A 11 18.74 -26.82 8.07
C ALA A 11 18.03 -25.76 8.93
N ASN A 12 18.81 -24.82 9.48
CA ASN A 12 18.30 -23.55 9.97
C ASN A 12 17.84 -22.74 8.76
N GLY A 13 16.57 -22.90 8.39
CA GLY A 13 15.87 -21.91 7.57
C GLY A 13 15.49 -20.75 8.47
N THR A 14 16.23 -19.65 8.40
CA THR A 14 15.75 -18.36 8.92
C THR A 14 14.49 -18.00 8.15
N PRO A 15 13.32 -17.82 8.79
CA PRO A 15 12.13 -17.36 8.07
C PRO A 15 12.36 -15.92 7.58
N PRO A 16 11.75 -15.52 6.45
CA PRO A 16 11.77 -14.13 6.02
C PRO A 16 11.18 -13.26 7.13
N LEU A 17 11.72 -12.04 7.28
CA LEU A 17 11.24 -11.03 8.22
C LEU A 17 9.82 -10.59 7.82
N THR A 18 8.82 -11.37 8.22
CA THR A 18 7.44 -10.91 8.31
C THR A 18 7.43 -9.88 9.43
N LEU A 19 7.24 -8.60 9.08
CA LEU A 19 6.85 -7.60 10.06
C LEU A 19 5.60 -8.16 10.76
N PRO A 20 5.60 -8.40 12.08
CA PRO A 20 4.44 -8.93 12.73
C PRO A 20 3.37 -7.84 12.67
N CYS A 21 2.32 -8.09 11.87
CA CYS A 21 1.05 -7.39 11.99
C CYS A 21 0.71 -7.48 13.48
N ARG A 22 0.64 -6.33 14.16
CA ARG A 22 0.59 -6.28 15.61
C ARG A 22 -0.72 -6.93 16.06
N GLU A 23 -0.61 -8.18 16.52
CA GLU A 23 -1.73 -8.99 16.99
C GLU A 23 -2.07 -8.56 18.42
N GLU A 24 -2.47 -7.30 18.58
CA GLU A 24 -3.03 -6.81 19.82
C GLU A 24 -4.47 -7.30 19.86
N THR A 25 -4.75 -8.32 20.69
CA THR A 25 -6.10 -8.87 20.89
C THR A 25 -7.00 -7.78 21.48
N MET A 26 -7.55 -6.96 20.60
CA MET A 26 -8.61 -6.02 20.89
C MET A 26 -9.94 -6.79 20.93
N PRO A 27 -10.88 -6.42 21.82
CA PRO A 27 -12.23 -6.97 21.77
C PRO A 27 -12.80 -6.73 20.37
N HIS A 28 -13.59 -7.67 19.86
CA HIS A 28 -14.23 -7.60 18.54
C HIS A 28 -14.99 -6.27 18.37
N LEU A 29 -14.31 -5.24 17.87
CA LEU A 29 -14.85 -3.93 17.52
C LEU A 29 -15.40 -4.03 16.10
N ASN A 30 -16.68 -3.68 15.98
CA ASN A 30 -17.54 -3.67 14.80
C ASN A 30 -17.83 -5.01 14.11
N ASP A 31 -19.07 -5.46 14.32
CA ASP A 31 -19.68 -6.61 13.67
C ASP A 31 -19.59 -6.44 12.16
N THR A 32 -19.10 -7.47 11.47
CA THR A 32 -19.03 -7.58 10.00
C THR A 32 -20.32 -7.19 9.28
N ARG A 33 -21.47 -7.34 9.95
CA ARG A 33 -22.78 -6.93 9.44
C ARG A 33 -22.95 -5.42 9.35
N ASP A 34 -22.28 -4.65 10.20
CA ASP A 34 -22.42 -3.20 10.23
C ASP A 34 -21.68 -2.59 9.03
N LEU A 35 -20.46 -3.04 8.72
CA LEU A 35 -19.70 -2.54 7.55
C LEU A 35 -20.39 -2.85 6.21
N ALA A 36 -20.80 -4.10 6.00
CA ALA A 36 -21.44 -4.50 4.74
C ALA A 36 -22.81 -3.80 4.55
N SER A 37 -23.59 -3.64 5.62
CA SER A 37 -24.89 -2.95 5.55
C SER A 37 -24.72 -1.46 5.35
N PHE A 38 -23.79 -0.83 6.07
CA PHE A 38 -23.42 0.57 5.90
C PHE A 38 -23.03 0.84 4.45
N ALA A 39 -22.09 0.07 3.90
CA ALA A 39 -21.59 0.28 2.55
C ALA A 39 -22.66 0.03 1.47
N ALA A 40 -23.59 -0.93 1.70
CA ALA A 40 -24.70 -1.16 0.79
C ALA A 40 -25.69 0.02 0.74
N VAL A 41 -25.98 0.65 1.88
CA VAL A 41 -26.81 1.87 1.90
C VAL A 41 -26.04 3.04 1.29
N LEU A 42 -24.77 3.21 1.66
CA LEU A 42 -23.90 4.25 1.13
C LEU A 42 -23.84 4.22 -0.40
N ALA A 43 -23.69 3.04 -1.00
CA ALA A 43 -23.71 2.87 -2.45
C ALA A 43 -25.02 3.35 -3.11
N GLY A 44 -26.15 3.25 -2.41
CA GLY A 44 -27.44 3.75 -2.90
C GLY A 44 -27.59 5.28 -2.79
N GLU A 45 -26.84 5.93 -1.90
CA GLU A 45 -26.90 7.37 -1.65
C GLU A 45 -25.87 8.17 -2.45
N LEU A 46 -24.77 7.54 -2.87
CA LEU A 46 -23.78 8.18 -3.74
C LEU A 46 -24.36 8.50 -5.12
N PRO A 47 -23.96 9.62 -5.75
CA PRO A 47 -24.46 10.02 -7.06
C PRO A 47 -24.03 9.02 -8.14
N GLY A 48 -24.97 8.63 -9.00
CA GLY A 48 -24.73 7.63 -10.04
C GLY A 48 -25.11 6.23 -9.59
N CYS A 49 -24.55 5.21 -10.24
CA CYS A 49 -24.79 3.82 -9.88
C CYS A 49 -23.53 3.24 -9.25
N TRP A 50 -23.60 2.90 -7.95
CA TRP A 50 -22.49 2.28 -7.25
C TRP A 50 -22.79 0.83 -6.88
N MET A 51 -21.80 -0.04 -7.09
CA MET A 51 -21.81 -1.43 -6.65
C MET A 51 -20.96 -1.59 -5.40
N SER A 52 -21.39 -2.43 -4.47
CA SER A 52 -20.66 -2.73 -3.23
C SER A 52 -20.14 -4.16 -3.27
N GLU A 53 -18.82 -4.33 -3.12
CA GLU A 53 -18.16 -5.63 -3.03
C GLU A 53 -17.48 -5.80 -1.67
N TYR A 54 -17.87 -6.83 -0.92
CA TYR A 54 -17.33 -7.11 0.39
C TYR A 54 -16.12 -8.05 0.30
N HIS A 55 -15.05 -7.68 1.00
CA HIS A 55 -13.82 -8.45 1.08
C HIS A 55 -13.53 -8.85 2.52
N ARG A 56 -13.20 -10.13 2.71
CA ARG A 56 -12.67 -10.66 3.96
C ARG A 56 -11.21 -10.98 3.77
N HIS A 57 -10.36 -10.41 4.61
CA HIS A 57 -8.94 -10.69 4.67
C HIS A 57 -8.73 -11.88 5.60
N THR A 58 -8.39 -13.04 5.04
CA THR A 58 -8.15 -14.28 5.82
C THR A 58 -6.72 -14.35 6.34
N GLU A 59 -5.79 -13.74 5.62
CA GLU A 59 -4.40 -13.59 6.01
C GLU A 59 -3.99 -12.11 5.96
N CYS A 60 -2.99 -11.71 6.75
CA CYS A 60 -2.49 -10.33 6.73
C CYS A 60 -2.02 -9.91 5.32
N ARG A 61 -1.59 -10.86 4.47
CA ARG A 61 -1.22 -10.56 3.07
C ARG A 61 -2.40 -10.10 2.23
N ASP A 62 -3.59 -10.64 2.47
CA ASP A 62 -4.78 -10.36 1.66
C ASP A 62 -5.23 -8.89 1.79
N GLN A 63 -4.94 -8.25 2.93
CA GLN A 63 -5.24 -6.83 3.13
C GLN A 63 -4.39 -5.94 2.21
N PHE A 64 -3.13 -6.32 1.98
CA PHE A 64 -2.20 -5.52 1.21
C PHE A 64 -2.48 -5.55 -0.29
N SER A 65 -2.99 -6.67 -0.81
CA SER A 65 -3.34 -6.77 -2.24
C SER A 65 -4.43 -5.78 -2.67
N LEU A 66 -5.35 -5.45 -1.77
CA LEU A 66 -6.39 -4.45 -2.05
C LEU A 66 -5.92 -3.04 -1.69
N ALA A 67 -5.10 -2.92 -0.64
CA ALA A 67 -4.52 -1.66 -0.20
C ALA A 67 -3.49 -1.06 -1.17
N GLU A 68 -2.85 -1.87 -2.01
CA GLU A 68 -1.91 -1.39 -3.06
C GLU A 68 -2.56 -0.35 -3.98
N ASP A 69 -3.86 -0.47 -4.21
CA ASP A 69 -4.63 0.46 -5.03
C ASP A 69 -5.18 1.65 -4.22
N VAL A 70 -5.07 1.69 -2.89
CA VAL A 70 -5.61 2.78 -2.07
C VAL A 70 -4.79 4.05 -2.30
N TRP A 71 -5.45 5.09 -2.79
CA TRP A 71 -4.82 6.37 -3.11
C TRP A 71 -4.97 7.36 -1.96
N ASP A 72 -4.31 7.02 -0.86
CA ASP A 72 -4.23 7.82 0.36
C ASP A 72 -2.83 7.66 0.95
N MET A 73 -2.25 8.72 1.52
CA MET A 73 -0.98 8.65 2.25
C MET A 73 -1.14 9.04 3.73
N ASN A 74 -2.37 9.12 4.22
CA ASN A 74 -2.69 9.67 5.54
C ASN A 74 -3.51 8.69 6.38
N LEU A 75 -4.83 8.87 6.48
CA LEU A 75 -5.68 8.23 7.49
C LEU A 75 -5.87 6.74 7.21
N VAL A 76 -6.19 6.39 5.98
CA VAL A 76 -6.59 5.03 5.59
C VAL A 76 -5.34 4.16 5.45
N SER A 77 -4.31 4.67 4.79
CA SER A 77 -3.00 4.02 4.71
C SER A 77 -2.36 3.84 6.09
N GLY A 78 -2.51 4.81 6.99
CA GLY A 78 -2.10 4.67 8.38
C GLY A 78 -2.87 3.57 9.13
N ALA A 79 -4.18 3.45 8.89
CA ALA A 79 -5.01 2.40 9.48
C ALA A 79 -4.60 1.01 8.97
N ILE A 80 -4.43 0.84 7.66
CA ILE A 80 -4.00 -0.41 7.00
C ILE A 80 -2.60 -0.85 7.50
N ALA A 81 -1.66 0.08 7.60
CA ALA A 81 -0.30 -0.23 8.06
C ALA A 81 -0.25 -0.57 9.55
N GLY A 82 -1.14 0.01 10.36
CA GLY A 82 -1.10 -0.09 11.82
C GLY A 82 -1.94 -1.23 12.43
N HIS A 83 -2.93 -1.75 11.70
CA HIS A 83 -3.92 -2.68 12.25
C HIS A 83 -4.19 -3.82 11.28
N LEU A 84 -4.49 -5.01 11.81
CA LEU A 84 -5.02 -6.11 11.00
C LEU A 84 -6.50 -5.83 10.73
N LEU A 85 -6.80 -5.44 9.49
CA LEU A 85 -8.17 -5.17 9.07
C LEU A 85 -8.75 -6.48 8.54
N GLU A 86 -9.72 -7.07 9.24
CA GLU A 86 -10.33 -8.34 8.81
C GLU A 86 -11.25 -8.17 7.59
N HIS A 87 -11.77 -6.95 7.40
CA HIS A 87 -12.84 -6.67 6.46
C HIS A 87 -12.67 -5.31 5.78
N ALA A 88 -13.02 -5.27 4.50
CA ALA A 88 -13.09 -4.05 3.71
C ALA A 88 -14.25 -4.16 2.71
N VAL A 89 -14.73 -3.03 2.23
CA VAL A 89 -15.67 -2.96 1.12
C VAL A 89 -15.08 -2.08 0.04
N VAL A 90 -15.20 -2.52 -1.21
CA VAL A 90 -14.93 -1.68 -2.38
C VAL A 90 -16.26 -1.23 -2.96
N LEU A 91 -16.46 0.07 -3.04
CA LEU A 91 -17.53 0.67 -3.82
C LEU A 91 -17.02 0.99 -5.21
N THR A 92 -17.72 0.55 -6.25
CA THR A 92 -17.36 0.82 -7.65
C THR A 92 -18.49 1.56 -8.35
N GLY A 93 -18.24 2.79 -8.77
CA GLY A 93 -19.13 3.61 -9.59
C GLY A 93 -19.19 3.11 -11.04
N ASP A 94 -20.24 3.49 -11.76
CA ASP A 94 -20.44 3.18 -13.18
C ASP A 94 -19.43 3.86 -14.12
N ASP A 95 -18.81 4.94 -13.66
CA ASP A 95 -17.67 5.61 -14.28
C ASP A 95 -16.33 4.89 -14.04
N GLY A 96 -16.33 3.81 -13.23
CA GLY A 96 -15.15 3.07 -12.83
C GLY A 96 -14.39 3.67 -11.63
N THR A 97 -14.91 4.73 -11.01
CA THR A 97 -14.38 5.25 -9.75
C THR A 97 -14.52 4.20 -8.67
N ARG A 98 -13.47 4.01 -7.87
CA ARG A 98 -13.44 3.02 -6.80
C ARG A 98 -13.16 3.70 -5.46
N LEU A 99 -13.94 3.37 -4.44
CA LEU A 99 -13.71 3.79 -3.05
C LEU A 99 -13.47 2.57 -2.17
N TYR A 100 -12.51 2.67 -1.26
CA TYR A 100 -12.17 1.67 -0.27
C TYR A 100 -12.73 2.09 1.08
N VAL A 101 -13.52 1.21 1.71
CA VAL A 101 -14.23 1.47 2.97
C VAL A 101 -13.85 0.44 4.02
N ILE A 102 -13.45 0.91 5.21
CA ILE A 102 -13.13 0.06 6.37
C ILE A 102 -13.74 0.67 7.64
N ALA A 103 -13.99 -0.16 8.65
CA ALA A 103 -14.31 0.36 9.98
C ALA A 103 -13.12 1.14 10.54
N HIS A 104 -13.37 2.24 11.27
CA HIS A 104 -12.30 2.99 11.90
C HIS A 104 -11.73 2.18 13.09
N PRO A 105 -10.44 1.80 13.11
CA PRO A 105 -9.90 0.90 14.14
C PRO A 105 -9.85 1.46 15.58
N ARG A 106 -10.26 2.72 15.77
CA ARG A 106 -10.15 3.47 17.03
C ARG A 106 -11.44 4.19 17.40
N CYS A 107 -12.49 4.09 16.58
CA CYS A 107 -13.75 4.78 16.76
C CYS A 107 -14.87 3.91 16.18
N ASP A 108 -15.73 3.35 17.02
CA ASP A 108 -16.76 2.40 16.60
C ASP A 108 -17.90 3.04 15.79
N GLU A 109 -18.07 4.35 15.94
CA GLU A 109 -19.13 5.15 15.29
C GLU A 109 -18.64 5.80 13.98
N GLU A 110 -17.47 5.40 13.48
CA GLU A 110 -16.88 5.96 12.26
C GLU A 110 -16.38 4.88 11.29
N PHE A 111 -16.44 5.22 10.00
CA PHE A 111 -15.81 4.50 8.92
C PHE A 111 -14.73 5.35 8.29
N LEU A 112 -13.72 4.69 7.73
CA LEU A 112 -12.69 5.35 6.92
C LEU A 112 -12.94 5.04 5.45
N VAL A 113 -12.88 6.08 4.62
CA VAL A 113 -13.12 6.01 3.18
C VAL A 113 -11.97 6.67 2.43
N ALA A 114 -11.37 5.97 1.48
CA ALA A 114 -10.37 6.52 0.58
C ALA A 114 -10.72 6.21 -0.87
N ALA A 115 -10.30 7.09 -1.78
CA ALA A 115 -10.31 6.77 -3.20
C ALA A 115 -9.25 5.71 -3.52
N MET A 116 -9.53 4.87 -4.51
CA MET A 116 -8.54 3.97 -5.08
C MET A 116 -8.00 4.55 -6.39
N ALA A 117 -6.73 4.32 -6.67
CA ALA A 117 -6.08 4.76 -7.89
C ALA A 117 -6.81 4.18 -9.12
N PRO A 118 -7.02 4.98 -10.18
CA PRO A 118 -7.62 4.49 -11.40
C PRO A 118 -6.68 3.46 -12.06
N PRO A 119 -7.21 2.31 -12.52
CA PRO A 119 -6.40 1.36 -13.26
C PRO A 119 -6.00 1.93 -14.63
N GLY A 120 -4.96 1.36 -15.23
CA GLY A 120 -4.57 1.65 -16.62
C GLY A 120 -3.62 2.84 -16.82
N PHE A 121 -3.21 3.51 -15.76
CA PHE A 121 -2.14 4.52 -15.79
C PHE A 121 -0.80 3.93 -15.38
N GLN A 122 0.29 4.43 -15.99
CA GLN A 122 1.65 4.10 -15.58
C GLN A 122 2.01 4.84 -14.29
N ALA A 123 2.91 4.29 -13.48
CA ALA A 123 3.32 4.87 -12.19
C ALA A 123 3.84 6.31 -12.35
N GLU A 124 4.48 6.64 -13.47
CA GLU A 124 4.98 7.96 -13.80
C GLU A 124 3.87 9.02 -13.90
N ALA A 125 2.64 8.63 -14.28
CA ALA A 125 1.52 9.56 -14.38
C ALA A 125 1.07 10.09 -13.01
N PHE A 126 1.27 9.30 -11.95
CA PHE A 126 0.98 9.67 -10.56
C PHE A 126 2.08 10.52 -9.93
N ARG A 127 3.23 10.68 -10.58
CA ARG A 127 4.37 11.39 -10.00
C ARG A 127 4.02 12.86 -9.76
N GLY A 128 4.13 13.28 -8.50
CA GLY A 128 3.90 14.67 -8.08
C GLY A 128 2.44 15.07 -7.95
N VAL A 129 1.51 14.16 -8.28
CA VAL A 129 0.08 14.35 -8.05
C VAL A 129 -0.18 14.24 -6.56
N ARG A 130 -0.86 15.24 -6.00
CA ARG A 130 -1.31 15.15 -4.61
C ARG A 130 -2.42 14.11 -4.50
N GLU A 131 -2.26 13.17 -3.58
CA GLU A 131 -3.26 12.16 -3.30
C GLU A 131 -4.59 12.81 -2.86
N PRO A 132 -5.74 12.21 -3.22
CA PRO A 132 -7.02 12.71 -2.78
C PRO A 132 -7.14 12.82 -1.27
N ASP A 133 -6.39 12.03 -0.49
CA ASP A 133 -6.44 11.85 0.97
C ASP A 133 -7.79 11.29 1.45
N GLY A 134 -7.78 10.17 2.17
CA GLY A 134 -9.01 9.58 2.71
C GLY A 134 -9.63 10.41 3.85
N ILE A 135 -10.89 10.12 4.17
CA ILE A 135 -11.68 10.79 5.21
C ILE A 135 -12.23 9.79 6.22
N ALA A 136 -12.45 10.27 7.44
CA ALA A 136 -13.32 9.60 8.40
C ALA A 136 -14.75 10.14 8.21
N VAL A 137 -15.73 9.25 8.21
CA VAL A 137 -17.17 9.55 8.09
C VAL A 137 -17.92 8.91 9.25
N SER A 138 -19.04 9.50 9.65
CA SER A 138 -19.91 8.88 10.66
C SER A 138 -20.52 7.56 10.18
N ASP A 139 -21.01 6.76 11.11
CA ASP A 139 -21.80 5.55 10.85
C ASP A 139 -23.18 5.79 10.22
N ASP A 140 -23.64 7.05 10.12
CA ASP A 140 -24.80 7.44 9.33
C ASP A 140 -24.47 7.50 7.82
N PRO A 141 -24.95 6.54 6.99
CA PRO A 141 -24.60 6.46 5.58
C PRO A 141 -25.09 7.65 4.75
N PHE A 142 -26.14 8.35 5.18
CA PHE A 142 -26.64 9.54 4.47
C PHE A 142 -25.70 10.73 4.63
N ARG A 143 -25.20 10.94 5.86
CA ARG A 143 -24.19 11.96 6.14
C ARG A 143 -22.85 11.60 5.53
N ALA A 144 -22.45 10.34 5.61
CA ALA A 144 -21.23 9.85 4.98
C ALA A 144 -21.25 10.08 3.46
N ALA A 145 -22.40 9.86 2.80
CA ALA A 145 -22.56 10.16 1.37
C ALA A 145 -22.38 11.65 1.08
N GLU A 146 -22.96 12.53 1.89
CA GLU A 146 -22.76 13.98 1.78
C GLU A 146 -21.28 14.34 1.89
N ASP A 147 -20.59 13.87 2.95
CA ASP A 147 -19.16 14.12 3.17
C ASP A 147 -18.31 13.64 1.99
N ILE A 148 -18.58 12.45 1.46
CA ILE A 148 -17.86 11.92 0.29
C ILE A 148 -18.08 12.79 -0.93
N VAL A 149 -19.32 13.24 -1.18
CA VAL A 149 -19.67 14.05 -2.35
C VAL A 149 -19.11 15.46 -2.28
N VAL A 150 -19.11 16.09 -1.09
CA VAL A 150 -18.66 17.48 -0.95
C VAL A 150 -17.16 17.60 -0.75
N ASP A 151 -16.47 16.54 -0.32
CA ASP A 151 -15.06 16.57 0.04
C ASP A 151 -14.19 15.57 -0.74
N LEU A 152 -14.43 14.26 -0.59
CA LEU A 152 -13.54 13.23 -1.16
C LEU A 152 -13.58 13.19 -2.69
N LEU A 153 -14.77 13.16 -3.29
CA LEU A 153 -14.92 13.06 -4.75
C LEU A 153 -14.33 14.27 -5.50
N PRO A 154 -14.55 15.53 -5.08
CA PRO A 154 -13.90 16.68 -5.72
C PRO A 154 -12.37 16.61 -5.70
N ARG A 155 -11.77 16.16 -4.58
CA ARG A 155 -10.31 15.97 -4.49
C ARG A 155 -9.83 14.84 -5.41
N TYR A 156 -10.59 13.75 -5.50
CA TYR A 156 -10.31 12.66 -6.42
C TYR A 156 -10.36 13.11 -7.88
N GLU A 157 -11.41 13.82 -8.30
CA GLU A 157 -11.55 14.35 -9.66
C GLU A 157 -10.37 15.26 -10.06
N MET A 158 -9.93 16.13 -9.12
CA MET A 158 -8.75 16.96 -9.33
C MET A 158 -7.48 16.13 -9.55
N ALA A 159 -7.26 15.10 -8.73
CA ALA A 159 -6.10 14.23 -8.83
C ALA A 159 -6.11 13.43 -10.15
N ILE A 160 -7.29 12.93 -10.57
CA ILE A 160 -7.46 12.24 -11.86
C ILE A 160 -7.12 13.16 -13.03
N ALA A 161 -7.59 14.41 -13.01
CA ALA A 161 -7.30 15.37 -14.06
C ALA A 161 -5.77 15.61 -14.20
N GLU A 162 -5.05 15.64 -13.08
CA GLU A 162 -3.59 15.78 -13.06
C GLU A 162 -2.88 14.51 -13.58
N VAL A 163 -3.32 13.32 -13.18
CA VAL A 163 -2.80 12.04 -13.71
C VAL A 163 -3.01 11.95 -15.22
N GLN A 164 -4.20 12.33 -15.70
CA GLN A 164 -4.51 12.39 -17.12
C GLN A 164 -3.58 13.37 -17.84
N HIS A 165 -3.37 14.56 -17.28
CA HIS A 165 -2.44 15.55 -17.82
C HIS A 165 -1.00 15.02 -17.93
N ASN A 166 -0.49 14.39 -16.86
CA ASN A 166 0.85 13.80 -16.82
C ASN A 166 0.99 12.63 -17.81
N SER A 167 -0.06 11.82 -17.98
CA SER A 167 -0.06 10.71 -18.94
C SER A 167 -0.05 11.17 -20.40
N ALA A 168 -0.72 12.29 -20.70
CA ALA A 168 -0.76 12.89 -22.04
C ALA A 168 0.54 13.65 -22.37
N SER A 169 1.27 14.09 -21.36
CA SER A 169 2.55 14.80 -21.47
C SER A 169 3.64 13.99 -20.78
N PRO A 170 4.01 12.79 -21.29
CA PRO A 170 5.09 12.02 -20.70
C PRO A 170 6.31 12.93 -20.64
N GLY A 171 6.80 13.16 -19.41
CA GLY A 171 7.98 13.99 -19.18
C GLY A 171 9.13 13.52 -20.08
N PRO A 172 10.12 14.37 -20.38
CA PRO A 172 11.29 13.91 -21.11
C PRO A 172 11.79 12.61 -20.48
N PRO A 173 12.12 11.58 -21.28
CA PRO A 173 12.59 10.31 -20.73
C PRO A 173 13.64 10.63 -19.67
N PRO A 174 13.66 9.94 -18.52
CA PRO A 174 14.68 10.17 -17.52
C PRO A 174 15.99 10.23 -18.28
N VAL A 175 16.68 11.37 -18.18
CA VAL A 175 17.96 11.55 -18.83
C VAL A 175 18.85 10.55 -18.12
N THR A 176 18.88 9.31 -18.58
CA THR A 176 19.87 8.34 -18.19
C THR A 176 21.16 9.03 -18.59
N PRO A 177 22.01 9.47 -17.64
CA PRO A 177 23.33 9.87 -18.03
C PRO A 177 23.88 8.60 -18.68
N ALA A 178 24.15 8.64 -19.99
CA ALA A 178 24.62 7.48 -20.74
C ALA A 178 25.98 6.93 -20.24
N CYS A 179 26.49 7.45 -19.11
CA CYS A 179 27.70 7.08 -18.41
C CYS A 179 27.57 7.20 -16.88
N ALA A 180 26.38 7.09 -16.29
CA ALA A 180 26.34 6.81 -14.85
C ALA A 180 26.60 5.31 -14.67
N PRO A 181 27.73 4.89 -14.08
CA PRO A 181 27.99 3.48 -13.87
C PRO A 181 26.86 2.89 -13.03
N GLU A 182 26.12 1.95 -13.62
CA GLU A 182 25.09 1.18 -12.94
C GLU A 182 25.80 0.27 -11.93
N HIS A 183 25.80 0.66 -10.67
CA HIS A 183 26.37 -0.13 -9.60
C HIS A 183 25.27 -1.02 -9.00
N THR A 184 25.26 -2.29 -9.39
CA THR A 184 24.37 -3.29 -8.78
C THR A 184 24.85 -3.60 -7.37
N VAL A 185 23.94 -3.40 -6.41
CA VAL A 185 24.13 -3.74 -5.01
C VAL A 185 23.21 -4.91 -4.70
N THR A 186 23.78 -6.03 -4.24
CA THR A 186 23.00 -7.22 -3.90
C THR A 186 23.01 -7.43 -2.39
N TRP A 187 21.82 -7.40 -1.80
CA TRP A 187 21.63 -7.68 -0.38
C TRP A 187 21.70 -9.21 -0.12
N CYS A 188 22.57 -9.67 0.77
CA CYS A 188 22.73 -11.09 1.11
C CYS A 188 22.87 -11.28 2.64
N GLY A 189 21.77 -11.59 3.33
CA GLY A 189 21.76 -11.73 4.80
C GLY A 189 21.90 -10.38 5.50
N ASP A 190 22.81 -10.26 6.47
CA ASP A 190 23.17 -8.98 7.12
C ASP A 190 24.31 -8.23 6.39
N SER A 191 24.72 -8.76 5.23
CA SER A 191 25.86 -8.26 4.47
C SER A 191 25.42 -7.69 3.12
N LEU A 192 25.99 -6.54 2.78
CA LEU A 192 25.84 -5.92 1.48
C LEU A 192 26.99 -6.37 0.56
N LEU A 193 26.67 -7.13 -0.49
CA LEU A 193 27.65 -7.51 -1.50
C LEU A 193 27.58 -6.51 -2.65
N THR A 194 28.71 -5.86 -2.94
CA THR A 194 28.89 -5.00 -4.10
C THR A 194 30.13 -5.43 -4.85
N ALA A 195 30.09 -5.38 -6.18
CA ALA A 195 31.33 -5.47 -6.96
C ALA A 195 32.23 -4.29 -6.55
N GLN A 196 33.54 -4.55 -6.34
CA GLN A 196 34.48 -3.51 -5.93
C GLN A 196 34.41 -2.34 -6.94
N PRO A 197 34.06 -1.12 -6.51
CA PRO A 197 33.88 0.01 -7.41
C PRO A 197 35.23 0.37 -7.99
N GLU A 198 35.32 0.31 -9.32
CA GLU A 198 36.50 0.78 -10.06
C GLU A 198 36.66 2.31 -9.95
N ASN A 199 35.59 3.02 -9.56
CA ASN A 199 35.58 4.46 -9.36
C ASN A 199 35.94 4.84 -7.91
N GLN A 200 37.05 5.57 -7.76
CA GLN A 200 37.58 6.04 -6.48
C GLN A 200 36.63 7.01 -5.73
N GLU A 201 35.81 7.79 -6.44
CA GLU A 201 34.82 8.68 -5.82
C GLU A 201 33.69 7.88 -5.15
N VAL A 202 33.26 6.81 -5.80
CA VAL A 202 32.23 5.89 -5.28
C VAL A 202 32.78 5.11 -4.08
N ALA A 203 34.03 4.62 -4.16
CA ALA A 203 34.70 3.98 -3.03
C ALA A 203 34.78 4.91 -1.80
N LYS A 204 35.07 6.20 -2.03
CA LYS A 204 35.12 7.21 -0.96
C LYS A 204 33.74 7.48 -0.35
N ALA A 205 32.71 7.63 -1.18
CA ALA A 205 31.34 7.84 -0.70
C ALA A 205 30.84 6.66 0.14
N LEU A 206 31.12 5.42 -0.29
CA LEU A 206 30.77 4.20 0.46
C LEU A 206 31.54 4.12 1.79
N HIS A 207 32.83 4.43 1.82
CA HIS A 207 33.57 4.50 3.07
C HIS A 207 33.04 5.58 4.03
N GLN A 208 32.62 6.74 3.51
CA GLN A 208 31.99 7.78 4.32
C GLN A 208 30.63 7.35 4.88
N GLY A 209 29.90 6.49 4.16
CA GLY A 209 28.65 5.86 4.60
C GLY A 209 28.83 4.73 5.62
N GLY A 210 30.06 4.41 6.04
CA GLY A 210 30.34 3.36 7.01
C GLY A 210 30.50 1.95 6.40
N PHE A 211 30.56 1.84 5.08
CA PHE A 211 30.81 0.57 4.40
C PHE A 211 32.32 0.25 4.40
N ALA A 212 32.65 -1.02 4.64
CA ALA A 212 34.02 -1.54 4.58
C ALA A 212 34.08 -2.71 3.61
N TRP A 213 35.18 -2.81 2.86
CA TRP A 213 35.45 -3.95 1.99
C TRP A 213 35.90 -5.14 2.85
N ASP A 214 35.26 -6.29 2.66
CA ASP A 214 35.82 -7.54 3.14
C ASP A 214 36.96 -7.94 2.21
N LEU A 215 38.17 -8.14 2.76
CA LEU A 215 39.35 -8.56 2.01
C LEU A 215 39.46 -10.08 1.90
N ALA A 216 38.40 -10.82 2.25
CA ALA A 216 38.34 -12.27 2.14
C ALA A 216 37.53 -12.74 0.91
N GLY A 217 38.23 -13.01 -0.20
CA GLY A 217 37.81 -13.98 -1.22
C GLY A 217 37.36 -13.41 -2.55
#